data_AF-A0A9E4CJS5-F1
#
_entry.id   AF-A0A9E4CJS5-F1
#
_cell.length_a   1.000
_cell.length_b   1.000
_cell.length_c   1.000
_cell.angle_alpha   90.00
_cell.angle_beta   90.00
_cell.angle_gamma   90.00
#
_symmetry.space_group_name_H-M   'P 1'
#
loop_
_entity.id
_entity.type
_entity.pdbx_description
1 polymer ?
#
loop_
_entity_poly.entity_id
_entity_poly.type
_entity_poly.pdbx_seq_one_letter_code
_entity_poly.pdbx_strand_id
1 'polypeptide(L)' 'LALNPAMLAFTICQVPVVVQLGKENKVLVTLQAGGEIETEGLEIEAALSKSIFNRDGTVAKVEVRIASHAQ' A
#
# COMPACT_ATOMS: atom_id res chain seq x y z
N LEU A 1 -8.39 7.30 7.96
CA LEU A 1 -6.91 7.41 7.87
C LEU A 1 -6.57 8.89 8.00
N ALA A 2 -5.70 9.25 8.95
CA ALA A 2 -5.13 10.59 8.99
C ALA A 2 -3.97 10.65 8.00
N LEU A 3 -3.89 11.72 7.21
CA LEU A 3 -2.81 11.93 6.24
C LEU A 3 -1.91 13.07 6.70
N ASN A 4 -0.60 12.88 6.54
CA ASN A 4 0.39 13.94 6.75
C ASN A 4 0.57 14.75 5.45
N PRO A 5 1.16 15.96 5.53
CA PRO A 5 1.57 16.70 4.34
C PRO A 5 2.41 15.83 3.39
N ALA A 6 2.25 16.04 2.08
CA ALA A 6 2.89 15.25 1.02
C ALA A 6 2.46 13.76 0.93
N MET A 7 1.33 13.40 1.54
CA MET A 7 0.65 12.12 1.29
C MET A 7 -0.58 12.30 0.39
N LEU A 8 -0.85 11.29 -0.44
CA LEU A 8 -2.09 11.15 -1.21
C LEU A 8 -2.75 9.84 -0.81
N ALA A 9 -4.08 9.81 -0.73
CA ALA A 9 -4.80 8.56 -0.56
C ALA A 9 -5.93 8.42 -1.59
N PHE A 10 -6.15 7.19 -2.00
CA PHE A 10 -7.27 6.78 -2.86
C PHE A 10 -7.67 5.35 -2.49
N THR A 11 -8.59 4.77 -3.25
CA THR A 11 -9.00 3.37 -3.06
C THR A 11 -8.90 2.60 -4.37
N ILE A 12 -8.46 1.34 -4.30
CA ILE A 12 -8.63 0.36 -5.38
C ILE A 12 -9.44 -0.79 -4.81
N CYS A 13 -10.52 -1.18 -5.48
CA CYS A 13 -11.40 -2.26 -5.00
C CYS A 13 -11.82 -2.11 -3.53
N GLN A 14 -12.09 -0.87 -3.08
CA GLN A 14 -12.43 -0.51 -1.70
C GLN A 14 -11.31 -0.73 -0.66
N VAL A 15 -10.10 -1.10 -1.09
CA VAL A 15 -8.91 -1.11 -0.25
C VAL A 15 -8.27 0.28 -0.27
N PRO A 16 -8.09 0.95 0.88
CA PRO A 16 -7.37 2.21 0.96
C PRO A 16 -5.90 2.04 0.57
N VAL A 17 -5.45 2.90 -0.34
CA VAL A 17 -4.05 3.02 -0.76
C VAL A 17 -3.56 4.39 -0.33
N VAL A 18 -2.49 4.44 0.46
CA VAL A 18 -1.83 5.68 0.89
C VAL A 18 -0.45 5.74 0.25
N VAL A 19 -0.17 6.82 -0.48
CA VAL A 19 1.10 7.04 -1.17
C VAL A 19 1.84 8.19 -0.51
N GLN A 20 3.13 8.00 -0.30
CA GLN A 20 4.06 9.03 0.17
C GLN A 20 5.38 8.96 -0.59
N LEU A 21 6.11 10.08 -0.64
CA LEU A 21 7.48 10.09 -1.13
C LEU A 21 8.44 9.51 -0.08
N GLY A 22 9.57 8.95 -0.54
CA GLY A 22 10.65 8.55 0.35
C GLY A 22 11.95 8.27 -0.40
N LYS A 23 12.91 7.62 0.28
CA LYS A 23 14.23 7.31 -0.28
C LYS A 23 14.24 6.14 -1.26
N GLU A 24 13.38 5.16 -1.01
CA GLU A 24 13.33 3.89 -1.74
C GLU A 24 11.88 3.50 -2.02
N ASN A 25 11.70 2.73 -3.09
CA ASN A 25 10.42 2.15 -3.44
C ASN A 25 10.05 1.03 -2.47
N LYS A 26 8.84 1.10 -1.93
CA LYS A 26 8.38 0.12 -0.96
C LYS A 26 6.88 0.00 -0.93
N VAL A 27 6.37 -1.21 -0.72
CA VAL A 27 4.95 -1.45 -0.43
C VAL A 27 4.82 -2.15 0.92
N LEU A 28 3.90 -1.66 1.75
CA LEU A 28 3.50 -2.28 3.00
C LEU A 28 2.01 -2.59 2.94
N VAL A 29 1.66 -3.86 3.06
CA VAL A 29 0.28 -4.33 3.06
C VAL A 29 -0.10 -4.70 4.48
N THR A 30 -1.08 -4.01 5.06
CA THR A 30 -1.67 -4.36 6.35
C THR A 30 -2.82 -5.33 6.14
N LEU A 31 -2.82 -6.45 6.85
CA LEU A 31 -3.89 -7.45 6.81
C LEU A 31 -4.98 -7.13 7.85
N GLN A 32 -6.22 -7.51 7.53
CA GLN A 32 -7.38 -7.26 8.40
C GLN A 32 -7.32 -8.04 9.73
N ALA A 33 -6.70 -9.22 9.72
CA ALA A 33 -6.46 -10.02 10.93
C ALA A 33 -5.32 -9.47 11.82
N GLY A 34 -4.73 -8.34 11.42
CA GLY A 34 -3.45 -7.87 11.96
C GLY A 34 -2.27 -8.49 11.22
N GLY A 35 -1.12 -7.84 11.33
CA GLY A 35 0.10 -8.21 10.62
C GLY A 35 0.33 -7.37 9.36
N GLU A 36 1.59 -7.35 8.95
CA GLU A 36 2.08 -6.54 7.84
C GLU A 36 2.97 -7.39 6.94
N ILE A 37 2.80 -7.22 5.63
CA ILE A 37 3.67 -7.81 4.61
C ILE A 37 4.37 -6.67 3.90
N GLU A 38 5.68 -6.73 3.92
CA GLU A 38 6.55 -5.71 3.36
C GLU A 38 7.18 -6.24 2.07
N THR A 39 7.21 -5.41 1.02
CA THR A 39 7.81 -5.75 -0.26
C THR A 39 8.72 -4.63 -0.73
N GLU A 40 9.94 -4.99 -1.12
CA GLU A 40 10.86 -4.09 -1.80
C GLU A 40 10.36 -3.80 -3.22
N GLY A 41 10.45 -2.54 -3.67
CA GLY A 41 9.91 -2.14 -4.97
C GLY A 41 8.44 -1.71 -4.89
N LEU A 42 7.72 -1.81 -6.02
CA LEU A 42 6.34 -1.31 -6.19
C LEU A 42 5.35 -2.42 -6.60
N GLU A 43 5.73 -3.67 -6.42
CA GLU A 43 4.91 -4.84 -6.74
C GLU A 43 4.55 -5.59 -5.46
N ILE A 44 3.46 -6.36 -5.50
CA ILE A 44 3.03 -7.27 -4.44
C ILE A 44 2.78 -8.64 -5.05
N GLU A 45 2.84 -9.68 -4.22
CA GLU A 45 2.60 -11.04 -4.69
C GLU A 45 1.18 -11.23 -5.25
N ALA A 46 1.05 -12.21 -6.15
CA ALA A 46 -0.21 -12.52 -6.83
C ALA A 46 -1.35 -12.85 -5.85
N ALA A 47 -1.03 -13.47 -4.71
CA ALA A 47 -2.03 -13.80 -3.68
C ALA A 47 -2.68 -12.54 -3.08
N LEU A 48 -1.88 -11.52 -2.77
CA LEU A 48 -2.37 -10.24 -2.24
C LEU A 48 -3.15 -9.46 -3.30
N SER A 49 -2.63 -9.44 -4.53
CA SER A 49 -3.34 -8.84 -5.67
C SER A 49 -4.73 -9.46 -5.86
N LYS A 50 -4.82 -10.79 -5.83
CA LYS A 50 -6.07 -11.52 -5.96
C LYS A 50 -7.06 -11.20 -4.83
N SER A 51 -6.59 -11.07 -3.60
CA SER A 51 -7.43 -10.67 -2.46
C SER A 51 -8.03 -9.27 -2.66
N ILE A 52 -7.22 -8.30 -3.08
CA ILE A 52 -7.67 -6.93 -3.36
C ILE A 52 -8.73 -6.95 -4.49
N PHE A 53 -8.47 -7.67 -5.59
CA PHE A 53 -9.41 -7.74 -6.71
C PHE A 53 -10.74 -8.39 -6.32
N ASN A 54 -10.70 -9.43 -5.48
CA ASN A 54 -11.89 -10.15 -5.03
C ASN A 54 -12.66 -9.43 -3.92
N ARG A 55 -12.11 -8.35 -3.35
CA ARG A 55 -12.72 -7.62 -2.22
C ARG A 55 -13.06 -8.53 -1.04
N ASP A 56 -12.21 -9.52 -0.80
CA ASP A 56 -12.47 -10.54 0.23
C ASP A 56 -12.24 -10.03 1.67
N GLY A 57 -11.77 -8.79 1.81
CA GLY A 57 -11.54 -8.14 3.10
C GLY A 57 -10.26 -8.60 3.81
N THR A 58 -9.40 -9.40 3.17
CA THR A 58 -8.13 -9.83 3.78
C THR A 58 -7.14 -8.67 3.89
N VAL A 59 -7.07 -7.80 2.87
CA VAL A 59 -6.22 -6.61 2.86
C VAL A 59 -6.97 -5.41 3.42
N ALA A 60 -6.46 -4.85 4.52
CA ALA A 60 -7.05 -3.70 5.20
C ALA A 60 -6.59 -2.36 4.61
N LYS A 61 -5.32 -2.28 4.19
CA LYS A 61 -4.66 -1.05 3.70
C LYS A 61 -3.41 -1.41 2.92
N VAL A 62 -3.08 -0.59 1.93
CA VAL A 62 -1.78 -0.61 1.24
C VAL A 62 -1.11 0.75 1.42
N GLU A 63 0.14 0.75 1.88
CA GLU A 63 1.00 1.93 1.94
C GLU A 63 2.11 1.81 0.92
N VAL A 64 2.26 2.82 0.07
CA VAL A 64 3.25 2.86 -1.00
C VAL A 64 4.21 4.01 -0.74
N ARG A 65 5.50 3.70 -0.71
CA ARG A 65 6.56 4.69 -0.74
C ARG A 65 7.13 4.74 -2.16
N ILE A 66 7.11 5.92 -2.76
CA ILE A 66 7.72 6.16 -4.08
C ILE A 66 9.03 6.89 -3.86
N ALA A 67 10.12 6.36 -4.40
CA ALA A 67 11.42 7.00 -4.37
C ALA A 67 11.36 8.35 -5.10
N SER A 68 11.41 9.45 -4.36
CA SER A 68 11.53 10.77 -4.97
C SER A 68 12.98 11.04 -5.32
N HIS A 69 13.25 11.30 -6.59
CA HIS A 69 14.55 11.80 -7.02
C HIS A 69 14.53 13.32 -6.82
N ALA A 70 14.57 13.76 -5.57
CA ALA A 70 14.88 15.16 -5.28
C ALA A 70 16.36 15.34 -5.65
N GLN A 71 16.59 15.95 -6.82
CA GLN A 71 17.89 16.49 -7.23
C GLN A 71 18.15 17.79 -6.47
#